data_AF-A0A850HXZ9-F1
#
_entry.id   AF-A0A850HXZ9-F1
#
_cell.length_a   1.000
_cell.length_b   1.000
_cell.length_c   1.000
_cell.angle_alpha   90.00
_cell.angle_beta   90.00
_cell.angle_gamma   90.00
#
_symmetry.space_group_name_H-M   'P 1'
#
loop_
_entity.id
_entity.type
_entity.pdbx_description
1 polymer ?
#
loop_
_entity_poly.entity_id
_entity_poly.type
_entity_poly.pdbx_seq_one_letter_code
_entity_poly.pdbx_strand_id
1 'polypeptide(L)'
;MDHGVRQILLNSICRHPPELYAILAGSLSDPHRVTDCRPMPPMVGPDGRLNRGRGHVQLNAPFIEYYLNMELLPANKYVLGVIHTHPSNLKNLTGGVAGSGQGDMPSIRAALQRAAEAQKNWKDFLAPIITMDADARSANIYGLDCPAGPASPYSC
;
A
#
# COMPACT_ATOMS: atom_id res chain seq x y z
N MET A 1 10.96 3.33 9.73
CA MET A 1 9.87 2.41 10.15
C MET A 1 10.20 1.86 11.52
N ASP A 2 9.26 1.93 12.45
CA ASP A 2 9.46 1.45 13.82
C ASP A 2 9.56 -0.09 13.88
N HIS A 3 10.29 -0.62 14.88
CA HIS A 3 10.54 -2.06 15.00
C HIS A 3 9.24 -2.89 15.13
N GLY A 4 8.24 -2.38 15.87
CA GLY A 4 6.95 -3.04 16.03
C GLY A 4 6.16 -3.15 14.71
N VAL A 5 6.19 -2.09 13.89
CA VAL A 5 5.58 -2.07 12.55
C VAL A 5 6.20 -3.16 11.66
N ARG A 6 7.53 -3.25 11.66
CA ARG A 6 8.24 -4.28 10.88
C ARG A 6 7.80 -5.69 11.27
N GLN A 7 7.66 -5.97 12.57
CA GLN A 7 7.22 -7.30 13.03
C GLN A 7 5.78 -7.62 12.64
N ILE A 8 4.86 -6.64 12.66
CA ILE A 8 3.48 -6.84 12.20
C ILE A 8 3.49 -7.24 10.72
N LEU A 9 4.25 -6.54 9.88
CA LEU A 9 4.32 -6.82 8.44
C LEU A 9 4.87 -8.23 8.15
N LEU A 10 5.97 -8.61 8.82
CA LEU A 10 6.57 -9.94 8.68
C LEU A 10 5.65 -11.07 9.15
N ASN A 11 4.83 -10.81 10.17
CA ASN A 11 3.91 -11.81 10.72
C ASN A 11 2.51 -11.82 10.08
N SER A 12 2.23 -10.91 9.15
CA SER A 12 0.93 -10.79 8.48
C SER A 12 1.06 -11.00 6.96
N ILE A 13 1.25 -9.92 6.20
CA ILE A 13 1.23 -9.95 4.74
C ILE A 13 2.34 -10.83 4.17
N CYS A 14 3.48 -10.97 4.89
CA CYS A 14 4.58 -11.82 4.45
C CYS A 14 4.37 -13.33 4.68
N ARG A 15 3.31 -13.75 5.39
CA ARG A 15 3.02 -15.17 5.64
C ARG A 15 2.04 -15.78 4.64
N HIS A 16 1.56 -14.97 3.69
CA HIS A 16 0.58 -15.37 2.70
C HIS A 16 1.18 -15.23 1.30
N PRO A 17 0.57 -15.83 0.26
CA PRO A 17 1.01 -15.61 -1.12
C PRO A 17 1.14 -14.12 -1.45
N PRO A 18 2.02 -13.75 -2.40
CA PRO A 18 2.29 -12.35 -2.74
C PRO A 18 1.02 -11.58 -3.13
N GLU A 19 1.15 -10.25 -3.11
CA GLU A 19 0.12 -9.23 -3.35
C GLU A 19 -0.85 -8.92 -2.19
N LEU A 20 -0.49 -9.18 -0.94
CA LEU A 20 -1.23 -8.61 0.20
C LEU A 20 -0.73 -7.21 0.55
N TYR A 21 -1.67 -6.35 1.00
CA TYR A 21 -1.40 -4.98 1.39
C TYR A 21 -1.43 -4.78 2.91
N ALA A 22 -0.66 -3.81 3.39
CA ALA A 22 -0.91 -3.14 4.65
C ALA A 22 -0.92 -1.62 4.45
N ILE A 23 -1.76 -0.94 5.22
CA ILE A 23 -1.77 0.52 5.29
C ILE A 23 -0.64 0.95 6.21
N LEU A 24 0.14 1.95 5.79
CA LEU A 24 1.17 2.61 6.59
C LEU A 24 0.62 3.93 7.11
N ALA A 25 0.85 4.21 8.39
CA ALA A 25 0.35 5.42 9.04
C ALA A 25 1.37 6.01 10.01
N GLY A 26 1.20 7.31 10.29
CA GLY A 26 2.07 8.10 11.15
C GLY A 26 1.65 9.56 11.19
N SER A 27 2.61 10.45 11.40
CA SER A 27 2.36 11.90 11.47
C SER A 27 2.60 12.58 10.13
N LEU A 28 1.76 13.56 9.76
CA LEU A 28 2.02 14.43 8.60
C LEU A 28 3.23 15.35 8.80
N SER A 29 3.64 15.60 10.04
CA SER A 29 4.83 16.40 10.34
C SER A 29 6.14 15.67 10.04
N ASP A 30 6.09 14.34 9.91
CA ASP A 30 7.22 13.46 9.62
C ASP A 30 6.73 12.30 8.71
N PRO A 31 6.44 12.59 7.43
CA PRO A 31 5.76 11.66 6.53
C PRO A 31 6.60 10.43 6.17
N HIS A 32 7.91 10.44 6.47
CA HIS A 32 8.80 9.29 6.27
C HIS A 32 8.87 8.36 7.49
N ARG A 33 8.29 8.76 8.62
CA ARG A 33 8.25 7.95 9.83
C ARG A 33 6.92 7.23 9.99
N VAL A 34 6.92 5.98 9.56
CA VAL A 34 5.82 5.03 9.82
C VAL A 34 5.87 4.54 11.27
N THR A 35 4.85 4.89 12.03
CA THR A 35 4.65 4.47 13.44
C THR A 35 3.58 3.38 13.58
N ASP A 36 2.71 3.23 12.59
CA ASP A 36 1.58 2.30 12.62
C ASP A 36 1.43 1.59 11.29
N CYS A 37 0.98 0.35 11.33
CA CYS A 37 0.53 -0.34 10.14
C CYS A 37 -0.66 -1.25 10.42
N ARG A 38 -1.48 -1.46 9.40
CA ARG A 38 -2.59 -2.41 9.49
C ARG A 38 -2.70 -3.26 8.23
N PRO A 39 -2.60 -4.59 8.32
CA PRO A 39 -2.89 -5.47 7.20
C PRO A 39 -4.30 -5.20 6.67
N MET A 40 -4.40 -5.01 5.37
CA MET A 40 -5.65 -4.70 4.72
C MET A 40 -6.30 -5.98 4.19
N PRO A 41 -7.56 -6.27 4.53
CA PRO A 41 -8.27 -7.38 3.95
C PRO A 41 -8.53 -7.13 2.45
N PRO A 42 -8.55 -8.19 1.62
CA PRO A 42 -8.90 -8.05 0.22
C PRO A 42 -10.30 -7.44 0.07
N MET A 43 -10.50 -6.67 -0.99
CA MET A 43 -11.81 -6.08 -1.27
C MET A 43 -12.83 -7.19 -1.55
N VAL A 44 -14.05 -7.03 -1.07
CA VAL A 44 -15.17 -7.92 -1.40
C VAL A 44 -15.83 -7.37 -2.68
N GLY A 45 -15.91 -8.21 -3.71
CA GLY A 45 -16.56 -7.89 -4.96
C GLY A 45 -18.09 -7.81 -4.81
N PRO A 46 -18.81 -7.28 -5.82
CA PRO A 46 -20.27 -7.19 -5.80
C PRO A 46 -20.98 -8.54 -5.66
N ASP A 47 -20.30 -9.63 -6.01
CA ASP A 47 -20.77 -11.02 -5.89
C ASP A 47 -20.50 -11.63 -4.50
N GLY A 48 -20.00 -10.84 -3.55
CA GLY A 48 -19.65 -11.30 -2.20
C GLY A 48 -18.34 -12.09 -2.14
N ARG A 49 -17.62 -12.25 -3.26
CA ARG A 49 -16.34 -12.98 -3.29
C ARG A 49 -15.16 -12.05 -3.02
N LEU A 50 -14.08 -12.60 -2.48
CA LEU A 50 -12.84 -11.86 -2.31
C LEU A 50 -12.23 -11.56 -3.69
N ASN A 51 -12.05 -10.29 -4.01
CA ASN A 51 -11.34 -9.83 -5.19
C ASN A 51 -9.82 -9.96 -4.96
N ARG A 52 -9.31 -11.18 -5.15
CA ARG A 52 -7.89 -11.54 -5.01
C ARG A 52 -7.42 -12.34 -6.23
N GLY A 53 -6.29 -11.94 -6.82
CA GLY A 53 -5.59 -12.66 -7.88
C GLY A 53 -4.21 -13.15 -7.43
N ARG A 54 -3.52 -13.89 -8.31
CA ARG A 54 -2.07 -14.21 -8.16
C ARG A 54 -1.16 -13.12 -8.76
N GLY A 55 -1.75 -12.12 -9.40
CA GLY A 55 -1.08 -11.10 -10.21
C GLY A 55 -1.81 -9.74 -10.25
N HIS A 56 -2.80 -9.55 -9.38
CA HIS A 56 -3.55 -8.31 -9.22
C HIS A 56 -4.28 -8.31 -7.86
N VAL A 57 -4.13 -7.21 -7.12
CA VAL A 57 -4.92 -6.96 -5.91
C VAL A 57 -5.40 -5.51 -5.88
N GLN A 58 -6.65 -5.33 -5.46
CA GLN A 58 -7.32 -4.03 -5.41
C GLN A 58 -7.37 -3.51 -3.98
N LEU A 59 -7.06 -2.21 -3.80
CA LEU A 59 -7.15 -1.55 -2.50
C LEU A 59 -8.61 -1.54 -1.98
N ASN A 60 -8.79 -1.90 -0.71
CA ASN A 60 -10.09 -1.93 -0.04
C ASN A 60 -10.41 -0.53 0.53
N ALA A 61 -10.99 0.33 -0.31
CA ALA A 61 -11.31 1.71 0.07
C ALA A 61 -12.22 1.83 1.32
N PRO A 62 -13.28 1.03 1.49
CA PRO A 62 -14.09 1.06 2.72
C PRO A 62 -13.28 0.76 3.99
N PHE A 63 -12.35 -0.19 3.93
CA PHE A 63 -11.48 -0.50 5.06
C PHE A 63 -10.50 0.63 5.37
N ILE A 64 -9.90 1.24 4.34
CA ILE A 64 -9.01 2.39 4.51
C ILE A 64 -9.74 3.54 5.20
N GLU A 65 -10.97 3.81 4.77
CA GLU A 65 -11.80 4.86 5.36
C GLU A 65 -12.20 4.55 6.80
N TYR A 66 -12.58 3.31 7.10
CA TYR A 66 -12.83 2.87 8.48
C TYR A 66 -11.58 3.08 9.36
N TYR A 67 -10.43 2.58 8.92
CA TYR A 67 -9.19 2.69 9.69
C TYR A 67 -8.77 4.14 9.93
N LEU A 68 -8.89 4.99 8.89
CA LEU A 68 -8.63 6.42 9.01
C LEU A 68 -9.53 7.08 10.06
N ASN A 69 -10.84 6.93 9.92
CA ASN A 69 -11.79 7.68 10.74
C ASN A 69 -11.92 7.16 12.17
N MET A 70 -11.81 5.84 12.35
CA MET A 70 -12.09 5.21 13.64
C MET A 70 -10.85 5.02 14.50
N GLU A 71 -9.65 4.94 13.91
CA GLU A 71 -8.42 4.62 14.65
C GLU A 71 -7.35 5.70 14.48
N LEU A 72 -7.08 6.15 13.26
CA LEU A 72 -5.96 7.08 13.01
C LEU A 72 -6.28 8.50 13.44
N LEU A 73 -7.37 9.09 12.94
CA LEU A 73 -7.72 10.49 13.23
C LEU A 73 -7.92 10.75 14.73
N PRO A 74 -8.59 9.87 15.52
CA PRO A 74 -8.68 10.03 16.97
C PRO A 74 -7.32 10.02 17.69
N ALA A 75 -6.32 9.35 17.10
CA ALA A 75 -4.95 9.30 17.60
C ALA A 75 -4.03 10.38 17.00
N ASN A 76 -4.58 11.35 16.25
CA ASN A 76 -3.85 12.37 15.50
C ASN A 76 -2.82 11.78 14.52
N LYS A 77 -3.22 10.70 13.83
CA LYS A 77 -2.43 10.01 12.82
C LYS A 77 -3.12 10.05 11.46
N TYR A 78 -2.33 9.84 10.42
CA TYR A 78 -2.77 9.90 9.04
C TYR A 78 -2.23 8.72 8.25
N VAL A 79 -2.92 8.38 7.17
CA VAL A 79 -2.41 7.41 6.18
C VAL A 79 -1.24 8.07 5.46
N LEU A 80 -0.08 7.42 5.51
CA LEU A 80 1.15 7.83 4.82
C LEU A 80 1.36 7.05 3.53
N GLY A 81 0.75 5.87 3.39
CA GLY A 81 1.00 5.02 2.23
C GLY A 81 0.44 3.61 2.35
N VAL A 82 0.83 2.77 1.40
CA VAL A 82 0.55 1.33 1.42
C VAL A 82 1.82 0.55 1.14
N ILE A 83 1.94 -0.62 1.75
CA ILE A 83 3.01 -1.57 1.47
C ILE A 83 2.40 -2.87 0.97
N HIS A 84 3.00 -3.49 -0.03
CA HIS A 84 2.57 -4.80 -0.49
C HIS A 84 3.70 -5.74 -0.87
N THR A 85 3.36 -7.03 -0.90
CA THR A 85 4.31 -8.09 -1.19
C THR A 85 4.40 -8.40 -2.67
N HIS A 86 5.61 -8.57 -3.20
CA HIS A 86 5.90 -9.03 -4.54
C HIS A 86 6.60 -10.41 -4.53
N PRO A 87 6.49 -11.19 -5.63
CA PRO A 87 7.42 -12.27 -5.92
C PRO A 87 8.89 -11.81 -5.85
N SER A 88 9.81 -12.71 -5.46
CA SER A 88 11.24 -12.39 -5.23
C SER A 88 11.95 -11.70 -6.40
N ASN A 89 11.51 -11.97 -7.63
CA ASN A 89 12.06 -11.43 -8.87
C ASN A 89 11.55 -10.02 -9.22
N LEU A 90 10.57 -9.48 -8.50
CA LEU A 90 9.93 -8.19 -8.78
C LEU A 90 10.26 -7.15 -7.70
N LYS A 91 11.34 -6.41 -7.88
CA LYS A 91 11.88 -5.45 -6.90
C LYS A 91 11.38 -4.01 -7.07
N ASN A 92 10.57 -3.75 -8.10
CA ASN A 92 10.10 -2.42 -8.48
C ASN A 92 8.57 -2.42 -8.57
N LEU A 93 7.96 -1.23 -8.47
CA LEU A 93 6.53 -1.04 -8.79
C LEU A 93 6.29 -1.41 -10.25
N THR A 94 5.31 -2.26 -10.49
CA THR A 94 4.91 -2.68 -11.82
C THR A 94 4.23 -1.51 -12.55
N GLY A 95 4.66 -1.28 -13.79
CA GLY A 95 4.01 -0.34 -14.70
C GLY A 95 2.73 -0.92 -15.29
N GLY A 96 1.98 -0.07 -15.97
CA GLY A 96 0.75 -0.47 -16.66
C GLY A 96 0.11 0.70 -17.38
N VAL A 97 -0.99 0.44 -18.08
CA VAL A 97 -1.76 1.47 -18.79
C VAL A 97 -2.82 2.05 -17.86
N ALA A 98 -2.96 3.38 -17.82
CA ALA A 98 -4.01 4.03 -17.03
C ALA A 98 -5.40 3.47 -17.41
N GLY A 99 -6.21 3.13 -16.41
CA GLY A 99 -7.54 2.54 -16.63
C GLY A 99 -7.55 1.05 -17.00
N SER A 100 -6.39 0.41 -17.21
CA SER A 100 -6.33 -1.04 -17.50
C SER A 100 -6.60 -1.93 -16.29
N GLY A 101 -6.53 -1.38 -15.08
CA GLY A 101 -6.56 -2.16 -13.84
C GLY A 101 -5.34 -3.06 -13.66
N GLN A 102 -4.25 -2.82 -14.41
CA GLN A 102 -3.01 -3.57 -14.33
C GLN A 102 -1.86 -2.64 -13.91
N GLY A 103 -0.95 -3.18 -13.10
CA GLY A 103 0.23 -2.47 -12.59
C GLY A 103 -0.03 -1.68 -11.31
N ASP A 104 1.00 -1.62 -10.48
CA ASP A 104 0.99 -0.89 -9.21
C ASP A 104 0.85 0.62 -9.45
N MET A 105 1.64 1.18 -10.37
CA MET A 105 1.68 2.63 -10.59
C MET A 105 0.32 3.20 -11.04
N PRO A 106 -0.38 2.63 -12.06
CA PRO A 106 -1.69 3.13 -12.44
C PRO A 106 -2.73 2.99 -11.34
N SER A 107 -2.69 1.89 -10.57
CA SER A 107 -3.66 1.60 -9.50
C SER A 107 -3.48 2.54 -8.31
N ILE A 108 -2.23 2.78 -7.89
CA ILE A 108 -1.87 3.72 -6.83
C ILE A 108 -2.21 5.15 -7.25
N ARG A 109 -1.86 5.55 -8.49
CA ARG A 109 -2.20 6.90 -9.01
C ARG A 109 -3.71 7.12 -9.07
N ALA A 110 -4.48 6.14 -9.56
CA ALA A 110 -5.94 6.25 -9.60
C ALA A 110 -6.56 6.32 -8.19
N ALA A 111 -5.97 5.63 -7.21
CA ALA A 111 -6.39 5.74 -5.81
C ALA A 111 -6.05 7.12 -5.21
N LEU A 112 -4.83 7.62 -5.47
CA LEU A 112 -4.39 8.94 -5.03
C LEU A 112 -5.23 10.07 -5.63
N GLN A 113 -5.51 9.99 -6.93
CA GLN A 113 -6.34 10.97 -7.62
C GLN A 113 -7.75 11.03 -7.02
N ARG A 114 -8.39 9.88 -6.77
CA ARG A 114 -9.71 9.82 -6.11
C ARG A 114 -9.66 10.37 -4.68
N ALA A 115 -8.58 10.12 -3.95
CA ALA A 115 -8.40 10.68 -2.60
C ALA A 115 -8.24 12.21 -2.63
N ALA A 116 -7.49 12.74 -3.60
CA ALA A 116 -7.31 14.17 -3.83
C ALA A 116 -8.62 14.87 -4.26
N GLU A 117 -9.39 14.24 -5.16
CA GLU A 117 -10.73 14.71 -5.57
C GLU A 117 -11.70 14.76 -4.38
N ALA A 118 -11.56 13.85 -3.41
CA ALA A 118 -12.31 13.84 -2.16
C ALA A 118 -11.74 14.81 -1.09
N GLN A 119 -10.82 15.72 -1.46
CA GLN A 119 -10.15 16.68 -0.57
C GLN A 119 -9.42 16.02 0.63
N LYS A 120 -9.01 14.75 0.52
CA LYS A 120 -8.21 14.08 1.53
C LYS A 120 -6.74 14.48 1.35
N ASN A 121 -6.08 14.89 2.43
CA ASN A 121 -4.80 15.61 2.42
C ASN A 121 -3.59 14.67 2.21
N TRP A 122 -3.48 14.03 1.04
CA TRP A 122 -2.44 13.05 0.71
C TRP A 122 -1.40 13.70 -0.22
N LYS A 123 -0.46 14.47 0.33
CA LYS A 123 0.59 15.17 -0.47
C LYS A 123 1.77 14.27 -0.84
N ASP A 124 2.15 13.38 0.07
CA ASP A 124 3.23 12.41 -0.10
C ASP A 124 2.65 11.01 0.19
N PHE A 125 2.81 10.09 -0.74
CA PHE A 125 2.30 8.73 -0.59
C PHE A 125 3.44 7.72 -0.71
N LEU A 126 3.71 7.04 0.39
CA LEU A 126 4.67 5.95 0.45
C LEU A 126 4.08 4.72 -0.23
N ALA A 127 4.80 4.15 -1.18
CA ALA A 127 4.44 2.90 -1.83
C ALA A 127 5.56 1.85 -1.77
N PRO A 128 6.14 1.58 -0.59
CA PRO A 128 7.20 0.58 -0.48
C PRO A 128 6.70 -0.81 -0.87
N ILE A 129 7.63 -1.65 -1.32
CA ILE A 129 7.36 -3.05 -1.68
C ILE A 129 8.17 -3.95 -0.77
N ILE A 130 7.59 -5.09 -0.40
CA ILE A 130 8.30 -6.20 0.22
C ILE A 130 8.51 -7.28 -0.82
N THR A 131 9.75 -7.65 -1.14
CA THR A 131 9.98 -8.91 -1.85
C THR A 131 10.21 -10.04 -0.85
N MET A 132 9.59 -11.18 -1.13
CA MET A 132 9.76 -12.39 -0.34
C MET A 132 10.56 -13.40 -1.14
N ASP A 133 11.70 -13.85 -0.62
CA ASP A 133 12.37 -15.01 -1.20
C ASP A 133 11.46 -16.24 -1.10
N ALA A 134 11.53 -17.10 -2.13
CA ALA A 134 10.72 -18.32 -2.21
C ALA A 134 10.90 -19.26 -1.01
N ASP A 135 12.04 -19.14 -0.31
CA ASP A 135 12.38 -19.94 0.87
C ASP A 135 11.95 -19.30 2.22
N ALA A 136 11.15 -18.23 2.17
CA ALA A 136 10.39 -17.62 3.28
C ALA A 136 11.19 -17.10 4.50
N ARG A 137 12.53 -17.07 4.46
CA ARG A 137 13.37 -16.65 5.61
C ARG A 137 13.96 -15.24 5.51
N SER A 138 13.88 -14.60 4.34
CA SER A 138 14.34 -13.22 4.11
C SER A 138 13.25 -12.41 3.41
N ALA A 139 12.85 -11.31 4.04
CA ALA A 139 11.99 -10.29 3.44
C ALA A 139 12.80 -9.01 3.26
N ASN A 140 12.88 -8.52 2.03
CA ASN A 140 13.57 -7.28 1.69
C ASN A 140 12.54 -6.18 1.46
N ILE A 141 12.68 -5.06 2.16
CA ILE A 141 11.80 -3.89 2.01
C ILE A 141 12.50 -2.88 1.12
N TYR A 142 11.87 -2.51 0.01
CA TYR A 142 12.32 -1.48 -0.91
C TYR A 142 11.45 -0.25 -0.71
N GLY A 143 12.06 0.87 -0.30
CA GLY A 143 11.37 2.15 -0.16
C GLY A 143 11.17 2.79 -1.53
N LEU A 144 9.93 3.04 -1.92
CA LEU A 144 9.59 3.75 -3.15
C LEU A 144 8.61 4.87 -2.81
N ASP A 145 8.95 6.09 -3.20
CA ASP A 145 8.12 7.27 -3.02
C ASP A 145 7.34 7.55 -4.31
N CYS A 146 6.03 7.68 -4.21
CA CYS A 146 5.16 8.02 -5.33
C CYS A 146 4.70 9.48 -5.18
N PRO A 147 5.28 10.46 -5.90
CA PRO A 147 4.83 11.84 -5.81
C PRO A 147 3.41 11.98 -6.36
N ALA A 148 2.58 12.80 -5.70
CA ALA A 148 1.19 13.06 -6.10
C ALA A 148 1.04 13.88 -7.40
N GLY A 149 2.15 14.37 -7.98
CA GLY A 149 2.17 15.11 -9.23
C GLY A 149 2.18 14.21 -10.48
N PRO A 150 1.99 14.77 -11.69
CA PRO A 150 2.21 14.04 -12.93
C PRO A 150 3.68 13.64 -13.03
N ALA A 151 4.01 12.41 -12.65
CA ALA A 151 5.36 11.89 -12.78
C ALA A 151 5.68 11.61 -14.26
N SER A 152 6.81 12.17 -14.69
CA SER A 152 7.56 11.77 -15.88
C SER A 152 7.59 10.23 -15.97
N PRO A 153 7.53 9.64 -17.19
CA PRO A 153 7.53 8.19 -17.37
C PRO A 153 8.79 7.48 -16.87
N TYR A 154 9.76 8.20 -16.28
CA TYR A 154 11.06 7.70 -15.83
C TYR A 154 11.35 7.93 -14.34
N SER A 155 10.39 8.35 -13.53
CA SER A 155 10.61 8.60 -12.10
C SER A 155 9.67 7.76 -11.23
N CYS A 156 10.09 6.51 -10.99
CA CYS A 156 9.81 5.60 -9.88
C CYS A 156 10.89 4.50 -9.90
#